data_AF-A0A357R1L5-F1
#
_entry.id   AF-A0A357R1L5-F1
#
_cell.length_a   1.000
_cell.length_b   1.000
_cell.length_c   1.000
_cell.angle_alpha   90.00
_cell.angle_beta   90.00
_cell.angle_gamma   90.00
#
_symmetry.space_group_name_H-M   'P 1'
#
loop_
_entity.id
_entity.type
_entity.pdbx_description
1 polymer ?
#
loop_
_entity_poly.entity_id
_entity_poly.type
_entity_poly.pdbx_seq_one_letter_code
_entity_poly.pdbx_strand_id
1 'polypeptide(L)'
;VATEGGALPAAFSRNTAILKELGVISRVITAGHAFGGDLETINVFTGLQAAGRVAKADYVIAAMGPGIAGTGTVYGFSGMEQGTVLQAAYALGGQAIFVPRLGFADSRQRHQGISHHSLTVLTRAYLGPVWVPFPLLPRAKGKAIWDQARGLPKRCRRRWLDGSFIAQIAEKHPELFASMGR
;
A
#
# COMPACT_ATOMS: atom_id res chain seq x y z
N VAL A 1 -5.30 -8.39 -2.63
CA VAL A 1 -4.91 -9.32 -1.54
C VAL A 1 -4.92 -8.56 -0.24
N ALA A 2 -5.79 -8.93 0.69
CA ALA A 2 -5.89 -8.38 2.04
C ALA A 2 -5.06 -9.24 3.00
N THR A 3 -4.09 -8.64 3.70
CA THR A 3 -3.18 -9.33 4.62
C THR A 3 -3.58 -9.14 6.09
N GLU A 4 -3.07 -10.04 6.93
CA GLU A 4 -3.48 -10.25 8.33
C GLU A 4 -3.02 -9.20 9.35
N GLY A 5 -2.20 -8.21 8.96
CA GLY A 5 -1.78 -7.15 9.89
C GLY A 5 -2.90 -6.20 10.34
N GLY A 6 -4.13 -6.38 9.82
CA GLY A 6 -5.34 -5.68 10.26
C GLY A 6 -6.18 -6.55 11.18
N ALA A 7 -6.72 -5.96 12.25
CA ALA A 7 -7.52 -6.68 13.24
C ALA A 7 -9.00 -6.90 12.84
N LEU A 8 -9.45 -6.41 11.68
CA LEU A 8 -10.85 -6.46 11.25
C LEU A 8 -11.01 -7.28 9.95
N PRO A 9 -12.18 -7.91 9.72
CA PRO A 9 -12.44 -8.69 8.51
C PRO A 9 -12.31 -7.84 7.24
N ALA A 10 -11.88 -8.44 6.13
CA ALA A 10 -11.76 -7.75 4.85
C ALA A 10 -13.11 -7.19 4.36
N ALA A 11 -14.21 -7.91 4.63
CA ALA A 11 -15.58 -7.49 4.33
C ALA A 11 -16.00 -6.18 5.05
N PHE A 12 -15.28 -5.74 6.09
CA PHE A 12 -15.54 -4.46 6.76
C PHE A 12 -15.11 -3.26 5.90
N SER A 13 -14.26 -3.47 4.88
CA SER A 13 -13.77 -2.38 4.03
C SER A 13 -14.84 -1.90 3.05
N ARG A 14 -15.41 -0.71 3.31
CA ARG A 14 -16.35 -0.08 2.36
C ARG A 14 -15.71 0.20 1.01
N ASN A 15 -14.46 0.66 0.98
CA ASN A 15 -13.74 0.92 -0.28
C ASN A 15 -13.65 -0.35 -1.14
N THR A 16 -13.39 -1.50 -0.52
CA THR A 16 -13.32 -2.77 -1.23
C THR A 16 -14.68 -3.14 -1.82
N ALA A 17 -15.77 -2.96 -1.08
CA ALA A 17 -17.13 -3.19 -1.57
C ALA A 17 -17.48 -2.25 -2.75
N ILE A 18 -17.25 -0.95 -2.60
CA ILE A 18 -17.53 0.06 -3.63
C ILE A 18 -16.71 -0.19 -4.89
N LEU A 19 -15.40 -0.48 -4.76
CA LEU A 19 -14.53 -0.77 -5.91
C LEU A 19 -14.94 -2.05 -6.65
N LYS A 20 -15.52 -3.05 -5.95
CA LYS A 20 -16.11 -4.23 -6.61
C LYS A 20 -17.39 -3.86 -7.36
N GLU A 21 -18.27 -3.08 -6.76
CA GLU A 21 -19.52 -2.63 -7.37
C GLU A 21 -19.26 -1.81 -8.64
N LEU A 22 -18.25 -0.94 -8.61
CA LEU A 22 -17.79 -0.16 -9.77
C LEU A 22 -17.02 -1.00 -10.81
N GLY A 23 -16.78 -2.28 -10.55
CA GLY A 23 -16.01 -3.17 -11.44
C GLY A 23 -14.52 -2.85 -11.53
N VAL A 24 -13.98 -2.00 -10.65
CA VAL A 24 -12.56 -1.60 -10.63
C VAL A 24 -11.68 -2.73 -10.11
N ILE A 25 -12.18 -3.53 -9.15
CA ILE A 25 -11.51 -4.75 -8.71
C ILE A 25 -12.43 -5.95 -8.91
N SER A 26 -11.86 -7.05 -9.43
CA SER A 26 -12.62 -8.26 -9.76
C SER A 26 -12.74 -9.23 -8.58
N ARG A 27 -11.71 -9.29 -7.73
CA ARG A 27 -11.61 -10.23 -6.61
C ARG A 27 -10.91 -9.63 -5.40
N VAL A 28 -11.37 -10.03 -4.23
CA VAL A 28 -10.72 -9.81 -2.94
C VAL A 28 -10.22 -11.15 -2.45
N ILE A 29 -8.93 -11.24 -2.17
CA ILE A 29 -8.30 -12.49 -1.72
C ILE A 29 -7.69 -12.18 -0.37
N THR A 30 -8.02 -12.94 0.65
CA THR A 30 -7.47 -12.81 2.00
C THR A 30 -6.35 -13.82 2.21
N ALA A 31 -5.35 -13.42 2.99
CA ALA A 31 -4.14 -14.21 3.21
C ALA A 31 -3.72 -14.18 4.69
N GLY A 32 -3.32 -15.35 5.21
CA GLY A 32 -2.95 -15.51 6.62
C GLY A 32 -4.19 -15.62 7.50
N HIS A 33 -4.20 -14.92 8.63
CA HIS A 33 -5.35 -14.81 9.52
C HIS A 33 -6.39 -13.75 9.11
N ALA A 34 -6.19 -13.06 7.97
CA ALA A 34 -7.25 -12.26 7.38
C ALA A 34 -8.35 -13.17 6.80
N PHE A 35 -9.61 -12.71 6.85
CA PHE A 35 -10.75 -13.46 6.33
C PHE A 35 -11.85 -12.55 5.78
N GLY A 36 -12.80 -13.13 5.05
CA GLY A 36 -13.92 -12.44 4.43
C GLY A 36 -13.61 -11.99 3.00
N GLY A 37 -12.70 -12.67 2.31
CA GLY A 37 -12.44 -12.49 0.89
C GLY A 37 -13.32 -13.38 0.01
N ASP A 38 -13.23 -13.19 -1.31
CA ASP A 38 -13.77 -14.10 -2.32
C ASP A 38 -12.97 -15.42 -2.39
N LEU A 39 -11.68 -15.37 -2.05
CA LEU A 39 -10.79 -16.52 -1.91
C LEU A 39 -9.98 -16.37 -0.63
N GLU A 40 -9.78 -17.48 0.08
CA GLU A 40 -9.03 -17.55 1.33
C GLU A 40 -7.72 -18.32 1.10
N THR A 41 -6.60 -17.78 1.59
CA THR A 41 -5.27 -18.36 1.35
C THR A 41 -4.42 -18.39 2.63
N ILE A 42 -3.52 -19.36 2.72
CA ILE A 42 -2.77 -19.66 3.94
C ILE A 42 -1.76 -18.57 4.30
N ASN A 43 -1.15 -17.94 3.31
CA ASN A 43 -0.18 -16.86 3.50
C ASN A 43 -0.10 -15.97 2.25
N VAL A 44 0.65 -14.86 2.36
CA VAL A 44 0.77 -13.88 1.27
C VAL A 44 1.32 -14.49 -0.03
N PHE A 45 2.20 -15.49 0.01
CA PHE A 45 2.71 -16.14 -1.19
C PHE A 45 1.57 -16.85 -1.93
N THR A 46 0.78 -17.65 -1.22
CA THR A 46 -0.40 -18.31 -1.79
C THR A 46 -1.48 -17.32 -2.22
N GLY A 47 -1.63 -16.18 -1.52
CA GLY A 47 -2.54 -15.10 -1.90
C GLY A 47 -2.16 -14.42 -3.22
N LEU A 48 -0.88 -14.11 -3.40
CA LEU A 48 -0.36 -13.54 -4.65
C LEU A 48 -0.43 -14.55 -5.80
N GLN A 49 -0.16 -15.83 -5.54
CA GLN A 49 -0.33 -16.89 -6.54
C GLN A 49 -1.80 -17.09 -6.93
N ALA A 50 -2.72 -17.05 -5.97
CA ALA A 50 -4.15 -17.10 -6.26
C ALA A 50 -4.59 -15.90 -7.11
N ALA A 51 -4.08 -14.70 -6.80
CA ALA A 51 -4.36 -13.50 -7.59
C ALA A 51 -3.91 -13.66 -9.06
N GLY A 52 -2.67 -14.11 -9.28
CA GLY A 52 -2.11 -14.23 -10.64
C GLY A 52 -2.61 -15.45 -11.42
N ARG A 53 -2.75 -16.62 -10.77
CA ARG A 53 -3.02 -17.90 -11.47
C ARG A 53 -4.48 -18.33 -11.44
N VAL A 54 -5.21 -18.01 -10.36
CA VAL A 54 -6.61 -18.41 -10.20
C VAL A 54 -7.54 -17.28 -10.64
N ALA A 55 -7.35 -16.09 -10.08
CA ALA A 55 -8.14 -14.91 -10.45
C ALA A 55 -7.69 -14.26 -11.77
N LYS A 56 -6.53 -14.67 -12.31
CA LYS A 56 -5.95 -14.16 -13.57
C LYS A 56 -5.87 -12.63 -13.60
N ALA A 57 -5.51 -12.02 -12.48
CA ALA A 57 -5.44 -10.58 -12.37
C ALA A 57 -4.23 -10.01 -13.13
N ASP A 58 -4.45 -8.96 -13.92
CA ASP A 58 -3.37 -8.20 -14.57
C ASP A 58 -2.54 -7.41 -13.55
N TYR A 59 -3.20 -6.91 -12.51
CA TYR A 59 -2.59 -6.14 -11.43
C TYR A 59 -3.07 -6.64 -10.07
N VAL A 60 -2.17 -6.64 -9.10
CA VAL A 60 -2.47 -7.06 -7.73
C VAL A 60 -2.16 -5.94 -6.76
N ILE A 61 -3.20 -5.45 -6.08
CA ILE A 61 -3.05 -4.57 -4.93
C ILE A 61 -2.97 -5.47 -3.70
N ALA A 62 -1.82 -5.46 -3.03
CA ALA A 62 -1.63 -6.15 -1.76
C ALA A 62 -1.54 -5.12 -0.64
N ALA A 63 -2.46 -5.20 0.31
CA ALA A 63 -2.56 -4.25 1.40
C ALA A 63 -3.12 -4.94 2.65
N MET A 64 -2.78 -4.38 3.80
CA MET A 64 -3.31 -4.82 5.08
C MET A 64 -4.83 -4.68 5.14
N GLY A 65 -5.48 -5.64 5.80
CA GLY A 65 -6.88 -5.52 6.18
C GLY A 65 -7.14 -4.31 7.10
N PRO A 66 -8.41 -3.96 7.34
CA PRO A 66 -8.77 -2.88 8.24
C PRO A 66 -8.31 -3.16 9.69
N GLY A 67 -8.06 -2.10 10.46
CA GLY A 67 -7.63 -2.24 11.87
C GLY A 67 -6.12 -2.26 12.09
N ILE A 68 -5.42 -1.29 11.50
CA ILE A 68 -3.97 -1.08 11.66
C ILE A 68 -3.60 -0.79 13.12
N ALA A 69 -2.56 -1.45 13.64
CA ALA A 69 -2.07 -1.28 15.00
C ALA A 69 -0.62 -0.78 15.05
N GLY A 70 -0.23 -0.15 16.17
CA GLY A 70 1.15 0.23 16.42
C GLY A 70 1.43 0.71 17.85
N THR A 71 2.69 0.62 18.27
CA THR A 71 3.17 0.89 19.64
C THR A 71 4.16 2.06 19.71
N GLY A 72 4.29 2.85 18.64
CA GLY A 72 5.17 4.03 18.58
C GLY A 72 6.68 3.72 18.50
N THR A 73 7.05 2.43 18.52
CA THR A 73 8.43 1.98 18.32
C THR A 73 8.75 1.82 16.84
N VAL A 74 10.04 1.77 16.49
CA VAL A 74 10.46 1.74 15.07
C VAL A 74 9.91 0.56 14.28
N TYR A 75 9.77 -0.62 14.91
CA TYR A 75 9.23 -1.83 14.29
C TYR A 75 7.81 -2.17 14.74
N GLY A 76 7.29 -1.48 15.76
CA GLY A 76 6.00 -1.77 16.35
C GLY A 76 4.85 -1.14 15.58
N PHE A 77 4.66 -1.50 14.32
CA PHE A 77 3.44 -1.18 13.56
C PHE A 77 3.14 -2.31 12.59
N SER A 78 1.86 -2.66 12.43
CA SER A 78 1.49 -3.84 11.65
C SER A 78 1.79 -3.70 10.15
N GLY A 79 1.88 -2.47 9.65
CA GLY A 79 2.34 -2.17 8.28
C GLY A 79 3.78 -2.61 7.97
N MET A 80 4.55 -3.11 8.95
CA MET A 80 5.83 -3.78 8.70
C MET A 80 5.68 -4.98 7.76
N GLU A 81 4.51 -5.63 7.71
CA GLU A 81 4.23 -6.75 6.82
C GLU A 81 4.42 -6.40 5.32
N GLN A 82 4.36 -5.12 4.96
CA GLN A 82 4.62 -4.65 3.60
C GLN A 82 6.00 -5.12 3.12
N GLY A 83 6.97 -5.27 4.02
CA GLY A 83 8.27 -5.85 3.67
C GLY A 83 8.17 -7.31 3.20
N THR A 84 7.40 -8.14 3.92
CA THR A 84 7.11 -9.53 3.57
C THR A 84 6.31 -9.63 2.28
N VAL A 85 5.33 -8.74 2.07
CA VAL A 85 4.54 -8.67 0.83
C VAL A 85 5.44 -8.39 -0.38
N LEU A 86 6.34 -7.40 -0.27
CA LEU A 86 7.30 -7.08 -1.33
C LEU A 86 8.25 -8.26 -1.60
N GLN A 87 8.73 -8.92 -0.55
CA GLN A 87 9.57 -10.11 -0.67
C GLN A 87 8.85 -11.25 -1.39
N ALA A 88 7.58 -11.51 -1.06
CA ALA A 88 6.79 -12.54 -1.70
C ALA A 88 6.54 -12.22 -3.18
N ALA A 89 6.19 -10.97 -3.50
CA ALA A 89 6.01 -10.53 -4.88
C ALA A 89 7.30 -10.72 -5.69
N TYR A 90 8.45 -10.32 -5.14
CA TYR A 90 9.74 -10.47 -5.81
C TYR A 90 10.14 -11.94 -5.98
N ALA A 91 9.99 -12.77 -4.94
CA ALA A 91 10.31 -14.20 -4.98
C ALA A 91 9.46 -14.97 -6.00
N LEU A 92 8.23 -14.52 -6.27
CA LEU A 92 7.34 -15.08 -7.28
C LEU A 92 7.63 -14.58 -8.71
N GLY A 93 8.69 -13.77 -8.90
CA GLY A 93 9.05 -13.18 -10.19
C GLY A 93 8.24 -11.94 -10.57
N GLY A 94 7.46 -11.39 -9.63
CA GLY A 94 6.68 -10.18 -9.84
C GLY A 94 7.51 -8.90 -9.73
N GLN A 95 6.98 -7.82 -10.30
CA GLN A 95 7.57 -6.49 -10.18
C GLN A 95 7.04 -5.79 -8.92
N ALA A 96 7.87 -5.72 -7.88
CA ALA A 96 7.50 -5.06 -6.64
C ALA A 96 7.36 -3.53 -6.80
N ILE A 97 6.20 -3.00 -6.41
CA ILE A 97 5.89 -1.57 -6.37
C ILE A 97 5.45 -1.21 -4.96
N PHE A 98 6.09 -0.22 -4.35
CA PHE A 98 5.73 0.28 -3.03
C PHE A 98 5.23 1.71 -3.12
N VAL A 99 3.94 1.92 -2.84
CA VAL A 99 3.34 3.26 -2.81
C VAL A 99 3.56 3.88 -1.43
N PRO A 100 4.45 4.89 -1.30
CA PRO A 100 4.74 5.48 0.00
C PRO A 100 3.58 6.34 0.48
N ARG A 101 3.32 6.33 1.78
CA ARG A 101 2.41 7.30 2.39
C ARG A 101 3.12 8.64 2.50
N LEU A 102 2.51 9.67 1.90
CA LEU A 102 2.97 11.04 2.00
C LEU A 102 2.02 11.83 2.92
N GLY A 103 2.55 12.76 3.70
CA GLY A 103 1.79 13.58 4.63
C GLY A 103 2.26 15.03 4.63
N PHE A 104 1.31 15.97 4.65
CA PHE A 104 1.60 17.40 4.84
C PHE A 104 0.53 18.11 5.69
N ALA A 105 -0.49 17.39 6.14
CA ALA A 105 -1.58 17.96 6.92
C ALA A 105 -1.18 18.25 8.38
N ASP A 106 -0.21 17.51 8.91
CA ASP A 106 0.32 17.70 10.25
C ASP A 106 1.44 18.75 10.22
N SER A 107 1.37 19.73 11.12
CA SER A 107 2.34 20.83 11.22
C SER A 107 3.70 20.37 11.73
N ARG A 108 3.77 19.24 12.44
CA ARG A 108 5.02 18.72 13.01
C ARG A 108 5.90 18.19 11.89
N GLN A 109 7.13 18.68 11.83
CA GLN A 109 8.10 18.39 10.77
C GLN A 109 8.30 16.89 10.48
N ARG A 110 8.31 16.04 11.52
CA ARG A 110 8.44 14.57 11.38
C ARG A 110 7.27 13.89 10.65
N HIS A 111 6.11 14.54 10.58
CA HIS A 111 4.92 14.06 9.89
C HIS A 111 4.78 14.68 8.49
N GLN A 112 5.77 15.47 8.05
CA GLN A 112 5.82 16.08 6.73
C GLN A 112 6.71 15.30 5.76
N GLY A 113 6.20 15.09 4.55
CA GLY A 113 6.85 14.36 3.49
C GLY A 113 6.58 12.85 3.53
N ILE A 114 7.61 12.03 3.30
CA ILE A 114 7.53 10.57 3.30
C ILE A 114 7.37 10.07 4.74
N SER A 115 6.32 9.28 4.99
CA SER A 115 6.07 8.69 6.31
C SER A 115 7.27 7.88 6.82
N HIS A 116 7.59 8.03 8.12
CA HIS A 116 8.61 7.21 8.76
C HIS A 116 8.33 5.70 8.66
N HIS A 117 7.07 5.27 8.70
CA HIS A 117 6.73 3.86 8.48
C HIS A 117 7.12 3.40 7.06
N SER A 118 6.85 4.23 6.04
CA SER A 118 7.27 3.96 4.66
C SER A 118 8.79 3.89 4.53
N LEU A 119 9.51 4.81 5.19
CA LEU A 119 10.97 4.77 5.22
C LEU A 119 11.49 3.51 5.92
N THR A 120 10.91 3.11 7.05
CA THR A 120 11.29 1.87 7.76
C THR A 120 11.11 0.65 6.88
N VAL A 121 9.97 0.53 6.17
CA VAL A 121 9.74 -0.60 5.26
C VAL A 121 10.79 -0.61 4.14
N LEU A 122 11.00 0.53 3.48
CA LEU A 122 11.91 0.65 2.35
C LEU A 122 13.38 0.49 2.73
N THR A 123 13.78 0.79 3.97
CA THR A 123 15.20 0.78 4.39
C THR A 123 15.58 -0.40 5.27
N ARG A 124 14.62 -1.00 5.99
CA ARG A 124 14.88 -2.04 6.99
C ARG A 124 14.10 -3.33 6.73
N ALA A 125 12.82 -3.24 6.36
CA ALA A 125 11.98 -4.44 6.23
C ALA A 125 12.20 -5.19 4.91
N TYR A 126 12.34 -4.46 3.79
CA TYR A 126 12.58 -5.06 2.47
C TYR A 126 13.87 -4.52 1.87
N LEU A 127 14.76 -5.43 1.48
CA LEU A 127 16.10 -5.13 0.97
C LEU A 127 16.30 -5.43 -0.53
N GLY A 128 15.25 -5.86 -1.24
CA GLY A 128 15.30 -6.13 -2.68
C GLY A 128 15.00 -4.91 -3.57
N PRO A 129 15.02 -5.08 -4.90
CA PRO A 129 14.60 -4.07 -5.86
C PRO A 129 13.12 -3.71 -5.70
N VAL A 130 12.79 -2.42 -5.75
CA VAL A 130 11.40 -1.93 -5.66
C VAL A 130 11.22 -0.64 -6.43
N TRP A 131 10.08 -0.51 -7.11
CA TRP A 131 9.64 0.75 -7.70
C TRP A 131 8.88 1.59 -6.68
N VAL A 132 9.20 2.88 -6.61
CA VAL A 132 8.57 3.80 -5.66
C VAL A 132 8.02 5.00 -6.43
N PRO A 133 6.71 5.03 -6.74
CA PRO A 133 6.09 6.18 -7.37
C PRO A 133 6.00 7.35 -6.40
N PHE A 134 6.27 8.55 -6.90
CA PHE A 134 6.10 9.82 -6.22
C PHE A 134 5.28 10.77 -7.11
N PRO A 135 4.32 11.52 -6.55
CA PRO A 135 3.55 12.49 -7.32
C PRO A 135 4.37 13.73 -7.64
N LEU A 136 4.06 14.36 -8.78
CA LEU A 136 4.46 15.73 -9.04
C LEU A 136 3.64 16.67 -8.14
N LEU A 137 4.32 17.44 -7.29
CA LEU A 137 3.71 18.34 -6.31
C LEU A 137 4.21 19.78 -6.49
N PRO A 138 3.45 20.79 -6.03
CA PRO A 138 3.92 22.18 -5.98
C PRO A 138 5.27 22.33 -5.28
N ARG A 139 6.07 23.29 -5.75
CA ARG A 139 7.52 23.42 -5.49
C ARG A 139 7.96 23.15 -4.04
N ALA A 140 7.27 23.72 -3.04
CA ALA A 140 7.64 23.54 -1.64
C ALA A 140 7.48 22.08 -1.17
N LYS A 141 6.31 21.47 -1.40
CA LYS A 141 6.04 20.06 -1.05
C LYS A 141 6.88 19.10 -1.90
N GLY A 142 7.01 19.39 -3.20
CA GLY A 142 7.82 18.61 -4.13
C GLY A 142 9.29 18.56 -3.71
N LYS A 143 9.88 19.70 -3.32
CA LYS A 143 11.27 19.77 -2.84
C LYS A 143 11.48 18.90 -1.60
N ALA A 144 10.57 18.94 -0.62
CA ALA A 144 10.67 18.14 0.59
C ALA A 144 10.70 16.62 0.29
N ILE A 145 9.79 16.14 -0.57
CA ILE A 145 9.79 14.73 -1.00
C ILE A 145 11.06 14.39 -1.77
N TRP A 146 11.51 15.28 -2.66
CA TRP A 146 12.70 15.04 -3.48
C TRP A 146 13.95 14.91 -2.62
N ASP A 147 14.11 15.80 -1.63
CA ASP A 147 15.22 15.79 -0.69
C ASP A 147 15.23 14.50 0.15
N GLN A 148 14.08 14.05 0.65
CA GLN A 148 13.95 12.79 1.39
C GLN A 148 14.18 11.56 0.50
N ALA A 149 13.64 11.56 -0.72
CA ALA A 149 13.77 10.45 -1.67
C ALA A 149 15.21 10.25 -2.17
N ARG A 150 16.07 11.28 -2.12
CA ARG A 150 17.51 11.12 -2.37
C ARG A 150 18.21 10.25 -1.34
N GLY A 151 17.71 10.20 -0.10
CA GLY A 151 18.24 9.36 0.96
C GLY A 151 17.87 7.88 0.83
N LEU A 152 16.98 7.52 -0.11
CA LEU A 152 16.59 6.13 -0.31
C LEU A 152 17.70 5.31 -1.00
N PRO A 153 17.85 4.03 -0.65
CA PRO A 153 18.80 3.13 -1.31
C PRO A 153 18.64 3.08 -2.83
N LYS A 154 19.73 2.86 -3.59
CA LYS A 154 19.69 2.78 -5.07
C LYS A 154 18.70 1.76 -5.62
N ARG A 155 18.44 0.67 -4.88
CA ARG A 155 17.43 -0.35 -5.20
C ARG A 155 15.98 0.16 -5.17
N CYS A 156 15.72 1.29 -4.51
CA CYS A 156 14.45 2.01 -4.56
C CYS A 156 14.41 2.86 -5.84
N ARG A 157 13.85 2.31 -6.90
CA ARG A 157 13.74 2.94 -8.22
C ARG A 157 12.60 3.95 -8.20
N ARG A 158 12.93 5.22 -8.06
CA ARG A 158 11.95 6.30 -7.97
C ARG A 158 11.34 6.61 -9.34
N ARG A 159 10.02 6.81 -9.39
CA ARG A 159 9.30 7.29 -10.57
C ARG A 159 8.45 8.49 -10.19
N TRP A 160 8.65 9.61 -10.87
CA TRP A 160 7.86 10.82 -10.67
C TRP A 160 6.74 10.85 -11.70
N LEU A 161 5.50 10.90 -11.24
CA LEU A 161 4.32 10.73 -12.08
C LEU A 161 3.32 11.85 -11.80
N ASP A 162 2.61 12.30 -12.84
CA ASP A 162 1.45 13.15 -12.65
C ASP A 162 0.29 12.31 -12.07
N GLY A 163 -0.25 12.78 -10.95
CA GLY A 163 -1.39 12.17 -10.26
C GLY A 163 -2.60 13.09 -10.21
N SER A 164 -2.61 14.17 -11.01
CA SER A 164 -3.68 15.19 -11.02
C SER A 164 -5.07 14.59 -11.26
N PHE A 165 -5.16 13.50 -12.03
CA PHE A 165 -6.41 12.76 -12.28
C PHE A 165 -7.09 12.25 -11.01
N ILE A 166 -6.33 12.02 -9.92
CA ILE A 166 -6.87 11.56 -8.64
C ILE A 166 -7.86 12.58 -8.06
N ALA A 167 -7.65 13.88 -8.29
CA ALA A 167 -8.58 14.91 -7.83
C ALA A 167 -9.96 14.75 -8.50
N GLN A 168 -9.99 14.45 -9.80
CA GLN A 168 -11.23 14.21 -10.54
C GLN A 168 -11.95 12.94 -10.06
N ILE A 169 -11.20 11.90 -9.70
CA ILE A 169 -11.77 10.68 -9.11
C ILE A 169 -12.35 11.00 -7.72
N ALA A 170 -11.65 11.79 -6.91
CA ALA A 170 -12.11 12.17 -5.58
C ALA A 170 -13.36 13.05 -5.60
N GLU A 171 -13.52 13.90 -6.61
CA GLU A 171 -14.75 14.68 -6.83
C GLU A 171 -15.94 13.79 -7.23
N LYS A 172 -15.70 12.78 -8.08
CA LYS A 172 -16.76 11.86 -8.54
C LYS A 172 -17.16 10.80 -7.51
N HIS A 173 -16.20 10.36 -6.70
CA HIS A 173 -16.35 9.28 -5.72
C HIS A 173 -15.85 9.71 -4.34
N PRO A 174 -16.39 10.77 -3.73
CA PRO A 174 -15.92 11.29 -2.45
C PRO A 174 -15.95 10.22 -1.35
N GLU A 175 -16.86 9.25 -1.41
CA GLU A 175 -16.99 8.12 -0.49
C GLU A 175 -15.72 7.24 -0.42
N LEU A 176 -14.93 7.16 -1.49
CA LEU A 176 -13.66 6.42 -1.51
C LEU A 176 -12.54 7.13 -0.74
N PHE A 177 -12.70 8.43 -0.47
CA PHE A 177 -11.70 9.30 0.15
C PHE A 177 -12.15 9.91 1.48
N ALA A 178 -13.44 9.82 1.81
CA ALA A 178 -14.04 10.46 2.98
C ALA A 178 -13.69 9.79 4.32
N SER A 179 -13.23 8.53 4.31
CA SER A 179 -12.86 7.83 5.53
C SER A 179 -11.65 6.93 5.35
N MET A 180 -11.12 6.43 6.47
CA MET A 180 -10.09 5.39 6.50
C MET A 180 -10.67 3.99 6.10
N GLY A 181 -11.63 3.96 5.17
CA GLY A 181 -12.33 2.75 4.72
C GLY A 181 -13.34 2.19 5.74
N ARG A 182 -13.76 3.00 6.73
CA ARG A 182 -14.75 2.68 7.78
C ARG A 182 -15.89 3.66 7.81
#